data_AF-W6JTU9-F1
#
_entry.id   AF-W6JTU9-F1
#
_cell.length_a   1.000
_cell.length_b   1.000
_cell.length_c   1.000
_cell.angle_alpha   90.00
_cell.angle_beta   90.00
_cell.angle_gamma   90.00
#
_symmetry.space_group_name_H-M   'P 1'
#
loop_
_entity.id
_entity.type
_entity.pdbx_description
1 polymer ?
#
loop_
_entity_poly.entity_id
_entity_poly.type
_entity_poly.pdbx_seq_one_letter_code
_entity_poly.pdbx_strand_id
1 'polypeptide(L)'
;MDGDDRRGPHPEGRLMAPLWTRARLERVMCLRFGFGHDPASPDTAAAAAAMGVTRRTVQRWLHADHGRSVAHIPPKRREQLIELLQPAAETLAREEQQARYARKAIDGLRLPRKMGIKPAWEKQRWLEPHRVAVLEIPVRHLKIRQLAIARDEPSRVAELTRRGKVVDEATVPTRFHATVLVHQVLTEMSPWRFQAGGDQVTQGFTQAWMVESSTPNTHLSTAALFLIREGRR
;
A
#
# COMPACT_ATOMS: atom_id res chain seq x y z
N MET A 1 -44.11 -12.86 24.74
CA MET A 1 -44.05 -11.91 23.61
C MET A 1 -42.62 -11.89 23.15
N ASP A 2 -42.36 -12.69 22.13
CA ASP A 2 -41.06 -12.89 21.50
C ASP A 2 -40.60 -11.63 20.76
N GLY A 3 -39.44 -11.12 21.15
CA GLY A 3 -38.70 -10.08 20.44
C GLY A 3 -37.52 -10.70 19.71
N ASP A 4 -37.81 -11.26 18.54
CA ASP A 4 -36.88 -11.76 17.53
C ASP A 4 -36.04 -10.59 16.96
N ASP A 5 -34.96 -10.20 17.66
CA ASP A 5 -33.96 -9.27 17.15
C ASP A 5 -32.94 -10.04 16.29
N ARG A 6 -33.34 -10.29 15.03
CA ARG A 6 -32.47 -10.78 13.97
C ARG A 6 -31.39 -9.75 13.64
N ARG A 7 -30.34 -9.69 14.45
CA ARG A 7 -29.04 -9.19 13.99
C ARG A 7 -28.43 -10.23 13.07
N GLY A 8 -28.85 -10.18 11.81
CA GLY A 8 -28.17 -10.86 10.72
C GLY A 8 -26.68 -10.46 10.68
N PRO A 9 -25.79 -11.34 10.22
CA PRO A 9 -24.37 -11.03 10.13
C PRO A 9 -24.15 -9.81 9.24
N HIS A 10 -23.53 -8.76 9.80
CA HIS A 10 -23.04 -7.64 9.00
C HIS A 10 -22.11 -8.19 7.91
N PRO A 11 -22.31 -7.81 6.63
CA PRO A 11 -21.43 -8.26 5.58
C PRO A 11 -20.02 -7.74 5.86
N GLU A 12 -19.08 -8.65 5.97
CA GLU A 12 -17.67 -8.39 6.24
C GLU A 12 -17.13 -7.34 5.25
N GLY A 13 -16.86 -6.15 5.78
CA GLY A 13 -15.74 -5.29 5.42
C GLY A 13 -15.52 -4.99 3.94
N ARG A 14 -16.50 -4.40 3.24
CA ARG A 14 -16.15 -3.60 2.05
C ARG A 14 -15.36 -2.40 2.56
N LEU A 15 -14.05 -2.36 2.34
CA LEU A 15 -13.21 -1.24 2.75
C LEU A 15 -13.81 0.06 2.21
N MET A 16 -14.27 0.92 3.11
CA MET A 16 -14.80 2.22 2.72
C MET A 16 -13.64 3.09 2.25
N ALA A 17 -13.82 3.74 1.09
CA ALA A 17 -12.85 4.71 0.61
C ALA A 17 -12.63 5.80 1.68
N PRO A 18 -11.41 6.32 1.82
CA PRO A 18 -11.10 7.28 2.85
C PRO A 18 -11.83 8.60 2.63
N LEU A 19 -12.31 9.17 3.73
CA LEU A 19 -12.90 10.51 3.72
C LEU A 19 -11.80 11.56 3.52
N TRP A 20 -12.06 12.51 2.62
CA TRP A 20 -11.17 13.65 2.37
C TRP A 20 -11.37 14.73 3.43
N THR A 21 -10.82 14.45 4.61
CA THR A 21 -10.74 15.41 5.72
C THR A 21 -9.58 16.38 5.54
N ARG A 22 -9.59 17.50 6.27
CA ARG A 22 -8.45 18.44 6.32
C ARG A 22 -7.15 17.72 6.69
N ALA A 23 -7.17 16.89 7.74
CA ALA A 23 -5.97 16.19 8.21
C ALA A 23 -5.41 15.21 7.16
N ARG A 24 -6.30 14.57 6.39
CA ARG A 24 -5.88 13.73 5.27
C ARG A 24 -5.28 14.57 4.15
N LEU A 25 -5.93 15.67 3.76
CA LEU A 25 -5.41 16.56 2.72
C LEU A 25 -4.03 17.12 3.07
N GLU A 26 -3.87 17.54 4.32
CA GLU A 26 -2.60 18.01 4.88
C GLU A 26 -1.50 16.95 4.80
N ARG A 27 -1.77 15.74 5.31
CA ARG A 27 -0.86 14.59 5.23
C ARG A 27 -0.45 14.27 3.80
N VAL A 28 -1.43 14.21 2.89
CA VAL A 28 -1.22 13.97 1.46
C VAL A 28 -0.29 15.01 0.87
N MET A 29 -0.52 16.29 1.16
CA MET A 29 0.31 17.37 0.64
C MET A 29 1.73 17.33 1.21
N CYS A 30 1.89 17.06 2.51
CA CYS A 30 3.20 16.90 3.14
C CYS A 30 4.01 15.78 2.48
N LEU A 31 3.39 14.61 2.31
CA LEU A 31 4.07 13.44 1.75
C LEU A 31 4.37 13.59 0.25
N ARG A 32 3.52 14.28 -0.51
CA ARG A 32 3.69 14.37 -1.97
C ARG A 32 4.50 15.57 -2.44
N PHE A 33 4.35 16.71 -1.78
CA PHE A 33 4.92 17.99 -2.20
C PHE A 33 5.95 18.53 -1.22
N GLY A 34 6.15 17.85 -0.10
CA GLY A 34 7.11 18.24 0.93
C GLY A 34 6.50 19.05 2.07
N PHE A 35 7.35 19.34 3.04
CA PHE A 35 6.99 20.05 4.26
C PHE A 35 7.34 21.52 4.13
N GLY A 36 6.47 22.39 4.64
CA GLY A 36 6.67 23.83 4.63
C GLY A 36 7.66 24.28 5.72
N HIS A 37 7.64 25.59 5.99
CA HIS A 37 8.48 26.19 7.03
C HIS A 37 8.11 25.69 8.43
N ASP A 38 6.81 25.58 8.72
CA ASP A 38 6.33 24.85 9.89
C ASP A 38 6.47 23.34 9.63
N PRO A 39 7.19 22.58 10.46
CA PRO A 39 7.41 21.15 10.28
C PRO A 39 6.13 20.30 10.22
N ALA A 40 5.02 20.80 10.76
CA ALA A 40 3.71 20.13 10.71
C ALA A 40 2.94 20.43 9.41
N SER A 41 3.27 21.54 8.73
CA SER A 41 2.51 22.07 7.60
C SER A 41 3.07 21.63 6.24
N PRO A 42 2.24 21.54 5.19
CA PRO A 42 2.67 21.19 3.85
C PRO A 42 3.36 22.35 3.12
N ASP A 43 4.22 22.03 2.16
CA ASP A 43 4.73 23.01 1.21
C ASP A 43 3.62 23.40 0.21
N THR A 44 2.85 24.42 0.61
CA THR A 44 1.76 24.99 -0.19
C THR A 44 2.23 25.62 -1.51
N ALA A 45 3.50 26.01 -1.64
CA ALA A 45 4.03 26.58 -2.89
C ALA A 45 4.32 25.45 -3.90
N ALA A 46 4.99 24.38 -3.45
CA ALA A 46 5.23 23.19 -4.26
C ALA A 46 3.90 22.54 -4.70
N ALA A 47 2.95 22.40 -3.77
CA ALA A 47 1.61 21.87 -4.07
C ALA A 47 0.86 22.74 -5.11
N ALA A 48 0.92 24.07 -4.98
CA ALA A 48 0.27 24.98 -5.90
C ALA A 48 0.86 24.89 -7.32
N ALA A 49 2.18 24.81 -7.44
CA ALA A 49 2.88 24.64 -8.71
C ALA A 49 2.49 23.32 -9.39
N ALA A 50 2.50 22.20 -8.65
CA ALA A 50 2.12 20.89 -9.20
C ALA A 50 0.65 20.80 -9.63
N MET A 51 -0.24 21.48 -8.88
CA MET A 51 -1.68 21.49 -9.16
C MET A 51 -2.12 22.53 -10.19
N GLY A 52 -1.22 23.44 -10.59
CA GLY A 52 -1.53 24.55 -11.51
C GLY A 52 -2.53 25.56 -10.91
N VAL A 53 -2.36 25.91 -9.62
CA VAL A 53 -3.21 26.89 -8.91
C VAL A 53 -2.35 27.87 -8.11
N THR A 54 -2.97 28.88 -7.49
CA THR A 54 -2.25 29.79 -6.60
C THR A 54 -2.05 29.18 -5.21
N ARG A 55 -1.00 29.61 -4.50
CA ARG A 55 -0.73 29.22 -3.10
C ARG A 55 -1.93 29.49 -2.18
N ARG A 56 -2.60 30.63 -2.35
CA ARG A 56 -3.78 31.01 -1.56
C ARG A 56 -4.96 30.06 -1.77
N THR A 57 -5.11 29.49 -2.96
CA THR A 57 -6.12 28.47 -3.24
C THR A 57 -5.85 27.19 -2.46
N VAL A 58 -4.59 26.72 -2.42
CA VAL A 58 -4.20 25.55 -1.61
C VAL A 58 -4.44 25.80 -0.12
N GLN A 59 -4.03 26.97 0.38
CA GLN A 59 -4.27 27.37 1.77
C GLN A 59 -5.77 27.38 2.11
N ARG A 60 -6.63 27.83 1.19
CA ARG A 60 -8.09 27.79 1.37
C ARG A 60 -8.63 26.38 1.48
N TRP A 61 -8.11 25.41 0.70
CA TRP A 61 -8.53 24.01 0.82
C TRP A 61 -8.17 23.41 2.18
N LEU A 62 -7.04 23.83 2.74
CA LEU A 62 -6.57 23.43 4.07
C LEU A 62 -7.24 24.23 5.20
N HIS A 63 -8.01 25.27 4.88
CA HIS A 63 -8.70 26.08 5.88
C HIS A 63 -9.98 25.36 6.31
N ALA A 64 -9.93 24.64 7.42
CA ALA A 64 -11.10 24.07 8.09
C ALA A 64 -10.90 24.10 9.60
N ASP A 65 -11.99 24.12 10.37
CA ASP A 65 -12.00 24.31 11.82
C ASP A 65 -11.18 23.26 12.57
N HIS A 66 -11.29 22.00 12.13
CA HIS A 66 -10.63 20.86 12.78
C HIS A 66 -10.11 19.86 11.75
N GLY A 67 -9.16 19.02 12.15
CA GLY A 67 -8.57 18.01 11.27
C GLY A 67 -9.56 16.97 10.73
N ARG A 68 -10.68 16.73 11.43
CA ARG A 68 -11.73 15.80 11.01
C ARG A 68 -12.78 16.43 10.08
N SER A 69 -12.77 17.76 9.94
CA SER A 69 -13.69 18.46 9.03
C SER A 69 -13.41 18.06 7.59
N VAL A 70 -14.46 18.00 6.77
CA VAL A 70 -14.34 17.76 5.32
C VAL A 70 -13.46 18.86 4.71
N ALA A 71 -12.47 18.48 3.91
CA ALA A 71 -11.61 19.44 3.25
C ALA A 71 -12.37 20.23 2.17
N HIS A 72 -12.06 21.51 2.02
CA HIS A 72 -12.72 22.38 1.04
C HIS A 72 -12.20 22.23 -0.40
N ILE A 73 -11.43 21.17 -0.69
CA ILE A 73 -10.92 20.91 -2.03
C ILE A 73 -12.06 20.53 -2.99
N PRO A 74 -12.22 21.24 -4.12
CA PRO A 74 -13.26 20.92 -5.10
C PRO A 74 -13.08 19.50 -5.68
N PRO A 75 -14.16 18.77 -6.04
CA PRO A 75 -14.08 17.39 -6.54
C PRO A 75 -13.08 17.18 -7.69
N LYS A 76 -13.12 18.05 -8.72
CA LYS A 76 -12.19 17.99 -9.85
C LYS A 76 -10.71 18.15 -9.44
N ARG A 77 -10.44 19.00 -8.44
CA ARG A 77 -9.08 19.21 -7.92
C ARG A 77 -8.63 18.06 -7.04
N ARG A 78 -9.56 17.42 -6.34
CA ARG A 78 -9.30 16.19 -5.59
C ARG A 78 -8.96 15.02 -6.52
N GLU A 79 -9.67 14.86 -7.63
CA GLU A 79 -9.36 13.84 -8.65
C GLU A 79 -7.95 14.04 -9.23
N GLN A 80 -7.63 15.27 -9.64
CA GLN A 80 -6.27 15.63 -10.09
C GLN A 80 -5.21 15.32 -9.00
N LEU A 81 -5.50 15.62 -7.73
CA LEU A 81 -4.59 15.29 -6.64
C LEU A 81 -4.40 13.78 -6.49
N ILE A 82 -5.48 12.99 -6.58
CA ILE A 82 -5.42 11.52 -6.54
C ILE A 82 -4.54 10.98 -7.67
N GLU A 83 -4.70 11.50 -8.89
CA GLU A 83 -3.87 11.11 -10.04
C GLU A 83 -2.38 11.39 -9.78
N LEU A 84 -2.04 12.52 -9.17
CA LEU A 84 -0.65 12.86 -8.82
C LEU A 84 -0.06 11.98 -7.70
N LEU A 85 -0.91 11.35 -6.88
CA LEU A 85 -0.47 10.45 -5.82
C LEU A 85 -0.24 9.04 -6.33
N GLN A 86 -1.08 8.57 -7.24
CA GLN A 86 -1.03 7.19 -7.70
C GLN A 86 0.24 6.92 -8.53
N PRO A 87 0.77 5.69 -8.48
CA PRO A 87 1.78 5.26 -9.44
C PRO A 87 1.29 5.47 -10.87
N ALA A 88 2.22 5.73 -11.80
CA ALA A 88 1.90 5.84 -13.21
C ALA A 88 1.15 4.58 -13.71
N ALA A 89 0.20 4.77 -14.65
CA ALA A 89 -0.62 3.69 -15.19
C ALA A 89 0.20 2.51 -15.72
N GLU A 90 1.37 2.78 -16.33
CA GLU A 90 2.30 1.77 -16.79
C GLU A 90 2.88 0.90 -15.65
N THR A 91 3.13 1.52 -14.49
CA THR A 91 3.60 0.77 -13.30
C THR A 91 2.49 -0.12 -12.76
N LEU A 92 1.26 0.39 -12.68
CA LEU A 92 0.11 -0.42 -12.27
C LEU A 92 -0.13 -1.60 -13.23
N ALA A 93 -0.06 -1.36 -14.54
CA ALA A 93 -0.18 -2.41 -15.55
C ALA A 93 0.93 -3.46 -15.43
N ARG A 94 2.16 -3.04 -15.11
CA ARG A 94 3.29 -3.94 -14.87
C ARG A 94 3.10 -4.77 -13.60
N GLU A 95 2.64 -4.16 -12.50
CA GLU A 95 2.33 -4.84 -11.24
C GLU A 95 1.28 -5.95 -11.46
N GLU A 96 0.19 -5.62 -12.16
CA GLU A 96 -0.87 -6.57 -12.53
C GLU A 96 -0.33 -7.69 -13.45
N GLN A 97 0.47 -7.35 -14.46
CA GLN A 97 1.07 -8.36 -15.34
C GLN A 97 2.00 -9.31 -14.57
N GLN A 98 2.78 -8.79 -13.61
CA GLN A 98 3.63 -9.61 -12.74
C GLN A 98 2.80 -10.53 -11.83
N ALA A 99 1.68 -10.05 -11.30
CA ALA A 99 0.76 -10.85 -10.50
C ALA A 99 0.13 -11.99 -11.30
N ARG A 100 -0.34 -11.70 -12.53
CA ARG A 100 -0.86 -12.73 -13.45
C ARG A 100 0.18 -13.77 -13.81
N TYR A 101 1.40 -13.35 -14.12
CA TYR A 101 2.50 -14.26 -14.39
C TYR A 101 2.81 -15.15 -13.18
N ALA A 102 2.87 -14.56 -11.98
CA ALA A 102 3.11 -15.29 -10.75
C ALA A 102 2.01 -16.33 -10.45
N ARG A 103 0.73 -15.99 -10.71
CA ARG A 103 -0.38 -16.95 -10.59
C ARG A 103 -0.20 -18.14 -11.53
N LYS A 104 0.08 -17.89 -12.82
CA LYS A 104 0.37 -18.96 -13.80
C LYS A 104 1.58 -19.81 -13.40
N ALA A 105 2.61 -19.19 -12.82
CA ALA A 105 3.78 -19.91 -12.34
C ALA A 105 3.42 -20.83 -11.16
N ILE A 106 2.60 -20.37 -10.20
CA ILE A 106 2.11 -21.20 -9.09
C ILE A 106 1.35 -22.43 -9.61
N ASP A 107 0.50 -22.26 -10.62
CA ASP A 107 -0.22 -23.38 -11.23
C ASP A 107 0.73 -24.36 -11.94
N GLY A 108 1.74 -23.82 -12.64
CA GLY A 108 2.79 -24.62 -13.27
C GLY A 108 3.65 -25.43 -12.30
N LEU A 109 3.84 -24.96 -11.06
CA LEU A 109 4.56 -25.71 -10.02
C LEU A 109 3.85 -27.01 -9.61
N ARG A 110 2.55 -27.15 -9.92
CA ARG A 110 1.78 -28.37 -9.64
C ARG A 110 1.96 -29.46 -10.69
N LEU A 111 2.54 -29.13 -11.85
CA LEU A 111 2.72 -30.10 -12.92
C LEU A 111 3.69 -31.21 -12.51
N PRO A 112 3.42 -32.48 -12.86
CA PRO A 112 4.29 -33.59 -12.53
C PRO A 112 5.73 -33.41 -13.03
N ARG A 113 6.68 -34.08 -12.38
CA ARG A 113 8.09 -34.19 -12.82
C ARG A 113 8.82 -32.85 -13.02
N LYS A 114 8.43 -31.80 -12.29
CA LYS A 114 9.05 -30.46 -12.40
C LYS A 114 8.95 -29.84 -13.80
N MET A 115 8.03 -30.31 -14.65
CA MET A 115 7.88 -29.85 -16.04
C MET A 115 7.56 -28.35 -16.17
N GLY A 116 6.98 -27.74 -15.13
CA GLY A 116 6.72 -26.30 -15.06
C GLY A 116 7.87 -25.47 -14.48
N ILE A 117 8.94 -26.08 -13.97
CA ILE A 117 10.03 -25.37 -13.28
C ILE A 117 11.07 -24.91 -14.32
N LYS A 118 11.26 -23.60 -14.41
CA LYS A 118 12.33 -23.02 -15.24
C LYS A 118 13.65 -23.02 -14.46
N PRO A 119 14.79 -23.43 -15.06
CA PRO A 119 16.10 -23.42 -14.39
C PRO A 119 16.50 -22.06 -13.81
N ALA A 120 16.07 -20.97 -14.44
CA ALA A 120 16.32 -19.62 -13.94
C ALA A 120 15.69 -19.37 -12.56
N TRP A 121 14.54 -19.99 -12.25
CA TRP A 121 13.86 -19.81 -10.96
C TRP A 121 14.62 -20.49 -9.82
N GLU A 122 15.24 -21.64 -10.09
CA GLU A 122 16.11 -22.32 -9.13
C GLU A 122 17.37 -21.49 -8.87
N LYS A 123 18.04 -21.02 -9.94
CA LYS A 123 19.23 -20.15 -9.82
C LYS A 123 18.95 -18.87 -9.02
N GLN A 124 17.77 -18.29 -9.20
CA GLN A 124 17.35 -17.09 -8.47
C GLN A 124 16.73 -17.39 -7.11
N ARG A 125 16.65 -18.67 -6.72
CA ARG A 125 16.10 -19.14 -5.44
C ARG A 125 14.65 -18.71 -5.23
N TRP A 126 13.88 -18.61 -6.31
CA TRP A 126 12.47 -18.17 -6.27
C TRP A 126 11.53 -19.21 -5.69
N LEU A 127 11.94 -20.48 -5.70
CA LEU A 127 11.16 -21.60 -5.19
C LEU A 127 11.31 -21.80 -3.67
N GLU A 128 12.16 -21.02 -3.03
CA GLU A 128 12.36 -21.06 -1.58
C GLU A 128 11.34 -20.17 -0.85
N PRO A 129 11.13 -20.39 0.46
CA PRO A 129 10.26 -19.56 1.27
C PRO A 129 10.66 -18.08 1.25
N HIS A 130 9.65 -17.22 1.14
CA HIS A 130 9.82 -15.77 1.16
C HIS A 130 8.96 -15.18 2.26
N ARG A 131 9.46 -14.12 2.89
CA ARG A 131 8.72 -13.30 3.83
C ARG A 131 8.20 -12.04 3.15
N VAL A 132 6.92 -11.79 3.30
CA VAL A 132 6.27 -10.52 2.98
C VAL A 132 6.04 -9.78 4.29
N ALA A 133 6.48 -8.53 4.37
CA ALA A 133 6.33 -7.71 5.57
C ALA A 133 5.75 -6.34 5.22
N VAL A 134 4.92 -5.81 6.12
CA VAL A 134 4.52 -4.41 6.16
C VAL A 134 5.43 -3.68 7.12
N LEU A 135 6.17 -2.71 6.60
CA LEU A 135 7.07 -1.85 7.35
C LEU A 135 6.38 -0.52 7.62
N GLU A 136 6.30 -0.12 8.88
CA GLU A 136 5.97 1.24 9.29
C GLU A 136 7.25 2.08 9.31
N ILE A 137 7.24 3.16 8.54
CA ILE A 137 8.39 4.04 8.32
C ILE A 137 8.00 5.45 8.78
N PRO A 138 8.75 6.06 9.72
CA PRO A 138 8.52 7.44 10.12
C PRO A 138 9.00 8.39 9.02
N VAL A 139 8.18 9.38 8.69
CA VAL A 139 8.50 10.47 7.76
C VAL A 139 8.24 11.79 8.49
N ARG A 140 9.28 12.34 9.13
CA ARG A 140 9.15 13.44 10.10
C ARG A 140 8.12 13.11 11.18
N HIS A 141 7.07 13.91 11.32
CA HIS A 141 5.98 13.70 12.29
C HIS A 141 4.89 12.74 11.77
N LEU A 142 4.97 12.31 10.50
CA LEU A 142 4.03 11.40 9.87
C LEU A 142 4.57 9.97 9.85
N LYS A 143 3.69 9.03 9.48
CA LYS A 143 4.03 7.63 9.29
C LYS A 143 3.46 7.14 7.97
N ILE A 144 4.22 6.29 7.30
CA ILE A 144 3.80 5.58 6.10
C ILE A 144 3.98 4.08 6.33
N ARG A 145 3.24 3.26 5.58
CA ARG A 145 3.45 1.82 5.52
C ARG A 145 3.93 1.42 4.14
N GLN A 146 4.79 0.42 4.07
CA GLN A 146 5.34 -0.09 2.83
C GLN A 146 5.42 -1.62 2.86
N LEU A 147 5.12 -2.27 1.73
CA LEU A 147 5.40 -3.69 1.55
C LEU A 147 6.86 -3.94 1.18
N ALA A 148 7.40 -5.02 1.72
CA ALA A 148 8.70 -5.54 1.34
C ALA A 148 8.65 -7.06 1.21
N ILE A 149 9.43 -7.59 0.27
CA ILE A 149 9.64 -9.03 0.09
C ILE A 149 11.11 -9.31 0.38
N ALA A 150 11.36 -10.30 1.23
CA ALA A 150 12.68 -10.87 1.45
C ALA A 150 12.60 -12.39 1.31
N ARG A 151 13.74 -13.04 1.04
CA ARG A 151 13.83 -14.48 1.32
C ARG A 151 13.73 -14.70 2.82
N ASP A 152 13.16 -15.83 3.22
CA ASP A 152 13.03 -16.19 4.64
C ASP A 152 14.38 -16.68 5.21
N GLU A 153 15.33 -15.75 5.30
CA GLU A 153 16.69 -15.95 5.79
C GLU A 153 16.99 -14.90 6.86
N PRO A 154 17.62 -15.24 8.00
CA PRO A 154 17.82 -14.31 9.12
C PRO A 154 18.48 -12.99 8.72
N SER A 155 19.48 -13.03 7.85
CA SER A 155 20.18 -11.82 7.37
C SER A 155 19.28 -10.91 6.53
N ARG A 156 18.42 -11.48 5.68
CA ARG A 156 17.48 -10.73 4.83
C ARG A 156 16.30 -10.20 5.61
N VAL A 157 15.82 -10.94 6.60
CA VAL A 157 14.79 -10.46 7.53
C VAL A 157 15.35 -9.32 8.40
N ALA A 158 16.60 -9.42 8.86
CA ALA A 158 17.26 -8.32 9.57
C ALA A 158 17.47 -7.06 8.71
N GLU A 159 17.64 -7.19 7.39
CA GLU A 159 17.65 -6.03 6.48
C GLU A 159 16.28 -5.32 6.44
N LEU A 160 15.16 -6.06 6.59
CA LEU A 160 13.83 -5.47 6.64
C LEU A 160 13.62 -4.62 7.91
N THR A 161 14.03 -5.13 9.06
CA THR A 161 13.86 -4.42 10.34
C THR A 161 14.70 -3.14 10.44
N ARG A 162 15.82 -3.06 9.70
CA ARG A 162 16.59 -1.81 9.56
C ARG A 162 15.88 -0.72 8.76
N ARG A 163 14.95 -1.09 7.88
CA ARG A 163 14.22 -0.14 7.03
C ARG A 163 12.99 0.47 7.71
N GLY A 164 12.45 -0.20 8.72
CA GLY A 164 11.26 0.26 9.43
C GLY A 164 10.76 -0.79 10.43
N LYS A 165 9.79 -0.40 11.24
CA LYS A 165 9.15 -1.31 12.20
C LYS A 165 8.25 -2.28 11.46
N VAL A 166 8.47 -3.59 11.59
CA VAL A 166 7.53 -4.59 11.07
C VAL A 166 6.23 -4.52 11.88
N VAL A 167 5.11 -4.28 11.20
CA VAL A 167 3.77 -4.18 11.83
C VAL A 167 2.83 -5.32 11.43
N ASP A 168 3.16 -6.05 10.37
CA ASP A 168 2.48 -7.27 9.92
C ASP A 168 3.43 -8.04 9.01
N GLU A 169 3.36 -9.37 9.02
CA GLU A 169 4.19 -10.23 8.16
C GLU A 169 3.54 -11.59 7.89
N ALA A 170 4.01 -12.24 6.82
CA ALA A 170 3.69 -13.62 6.51
C ALA A 170 4.84 -14.29 5.74
N THR A 171 5.13 -15.54 6.06
CA THR A 171 5.97 -16.40 5.22
C THR A 171 5.08 -17.11 4.20
N VAL A 172 5.52 -17.12 2.94
CA VAL A 172 4.86 -17.80 1.82
C VAL A 172 5.83 -18.75 1.12
N PRO A 173 5.35 -19.81 0.44
CA PRO A 173 6.22 -20.89 -0.03
C PRO A 173 7.22 -20.48 -1.10
N THR A 174 6.89 -19.51 -1.95
CA THR A 174 7.74 -19.09 -3.08
C THR A 174 7.65 -17.59 -3.33
N ARG A 175 8.61 -17.05 -4.10
CA ARG A 175 8.61 -15.66 -4.56
C ARG A 175 7.36 -15.29 -5.36
N PHE A 176 6.75 -16.26 -6.05
CA PHE A 176 5.50 -16.07 -6.80
C PHE A 176 4.32 -15.83 -5.88
N HIS A 177 4.19 -16.62 -4.80
CA HIS A 177 3.17 -16.38 -3.78
C HIS A 177 3.36 -15.00 -3.14
N ALA A 178 4.61 -14.60 -2.91
CA ALA A 178 4.91 -13.26 -2.38
C ALA A 178 4.47 -12.14 -3.34
N THR A 179 4.72 -12.29 -4.65
CA THR A 179 4.24 -11.32 -5.66
C THR A 179 2.72 -11.20 -5.66
N VAL A 180 2.01 -12.33 -5.64
CA VAL A 180 0.55 -12.34 -5.66
C VAL A 180 -0.02 -11.71 -4.39
N LEU A 181 0.53 -12.06 -3.22
CA LEU A 181 0.11 -11.49 -1.93
C LEU A 181 0.34 -9.98 -1.89
N VAL A 182 1.52 -9.51 -2.31
CA VAL A 182 1.82 -8.06 -2.40
C VAL A 182 0.82 -7.36 -3.32
N HIS A 183 0.55 -7.94 -4.50
CA HIS A 183 -0.41 -7.35 -5.43
C HIS A 183 -1.81 -7.24 -4.81
N GLN A 184 -2.32 -8.30 -4.18
CA GLN A 184 -3.63 -8.29 -3.51
C GLN A 184 -3.73 -7.18 -2.46
N VAL A 185 -2.73 -7.06 -1.59
CA VAL A 185 -2.71 -6.01 -0.55
C VAL A 185 -2.62 -4.62 -1.16
N LEU A 186 -1.82 -4.44 -2.22
CA LEU A 186 -1.73 -3.15 -2.90
C LEU A 186 -3.02 -2.78 -3.64
N THR A 187 -3.77 -3.74 -4.16
CA THR A 187 -5.11 -3.49 -4.72
C THR A 187 -6.07 -3.06 -3.62
N GLU A 188 -6.07 -3.75 -2.49
CA GLU A 188 -6.91 -3.44 -1.32
C GLU A 188 -6.60 -2.05 -0.73
N MET A 189 -5.31 -1.72 -0.61
CA MET A 189 -4.84 -0.45 -0.06
C MET A 189 -4.83 0.69 -1.10
N SER A 190 -5.26 0.45 -2.34
CA SER A 190 -5.22 1.43 -3.44
C SER A 190 -5.75 2.83 -3.08
N PRO A 191 -6.86 2.98 -2.32
CA PRO A 191 -7.34 4.31 -1.91
C PRO A 191 -6.40 5.09 -0.96
N TRP A 192 -5.47 4.42 -0.29
CA TRP A 192 -4.46 5.02 0.58
C TRP A 192 -3.05 5.02 -0.03
N ARG A 193 -2.86 4.35 -1.18
CA ARG A 193 -1.59 4.29 -1.88
C ARG A 193 -1.16 5.66 -2.35
N PHE A 194 0.15 5.86 -2.32
CA PHE A 194 0.81 6.98 -2.95
C PHE A 194 2.21 6.56 -3.40
N GLN A 195 2.78 7.30 -4.34
CA GLN A 195 4.17 7.14 -4.74
C GLN A 195 5.09 7.86 -3.74
N ALA A 196 5.86 7.10 -2.98
CA ALA A 196 6.82 7.62 -2.01
C ALA A 196 8.04 8.25 -2.67
N GLY A 197 8.63 9.24 -2.01
CA GLY A 197 9.86 9.92 -2.41
C GLY A 197 11.14 9.17 -2.02
N GLY A 198 12.27 9.55 -2.63
CA GLY A 198 13.61 9.02 -2.32
C GLY A 198 14.08 9.30 -0.89
N ASP A 199 13.54 10.35 -0.28
CA ASP A 199 13.75 10.75 1.11
C ASP A 199 12.86 9.98 2.10
N GLN A 200 11.86 9.24 1.60
CA GLN A 200 10.87 8.53 2.43
C GLN A 200 11.13 7.03 2.48
N VAL A 201 11.54 6.43 1.37
CA VAL A 201 11.83 5.00 1.28
C VAL A 201 13.06 4.77 0.40
N THR A 202 13.83 3.72 0.68
CA THR A 202 15.03 3.38 -0.10
C THR A 202 14.73 2.62 -1.39
N GLN A 203 13.61 1.90 -1.43
CA GLN A 203 13.15 1.10 -2.57
C GLN A 203 11.64 0.88 -2.47
N GLY A 204 11.00 0.37 -3.53
CA GLY A 204 9.57 0.03 -3.51
C GLY A 204 8.67 1.26 -3.42
N PHE A 205 9.04 2.34 -4.11
CA PHE A 205 8.36 3.65 -4.09
C PHE A 205 6.85 3.58 -4.35
N THR A 206 6.40 2.61 -5.15
CA THR A 206 4.98 2.44 -5.48
C THR A 206 4.23 1.51 -4.52
N GLN A 207 4.94 0.88 -3.59
CA GLN A 207 4.40 -0.13 -2.67
C GLN A 207 4.10 0.45 -1.29
N ALA A 208 3.80 1.75 -1.22
CA ALA A 208 3.58 2.50 0.01
C ALA A 208 2.16 3.08 0.10
N TRP A 209 1.68 3.24 1.33
CA TRP A 209 0.39 3.88 1.62
C TRP A 209 0.44 4.67 2.94
N MET A 210 -0.49 5.60 3.06
CA MET A 210 -0.57 6.49 4.22
C MET A 210 -1.15 5.77 5.46
N VAL A 211 -0.60 6.10 6.63
CA VAL A 211 -1.18 5.71 7.92
C VAL A 211 -2.00 6.86 8.49
N GLU A 212 -3.29 6.64 8.61
CA GLU A 212 -4.28 7.51 9.25
C GLU A 212 -5.29 6.66 10.03
N SER A 213 -6.18 7.31 10.79
CA SER A 213 -7.18 6.60 11.62
C SER A 213 -8.13 5.71 10.82
N SER A 214 -8.36 6.03 9.56
CA SER A 214 -9.19 5.27 8.62
C SER A 214 -8.42 4.22 7.82
N THR A 215 -7.09 4.15 7.94
CA THR A 215 -6.30 3.13 7.22
C THR A 215 -6.61 1.75 7.81
N PRO A 216 -7.09 0.79 7.02
CA PRO A 216 -7.31 -0.57 7.48
C PRO A 216 -6.00 -1.23 7.92
N ASN A 217 -6.09 -2.16 8.86
CA ASN A 217 -4.97 -3.05 9.14
C ASN A 217 -4.83 -4.06 8.00
N THR A 218 -3.59 -4.41 7.68
CA THR A 218 -3.33 -5.57 6.83
C THR A 218 -3.51 -6.85 7.63
N HIS A 219 -3.82 -7.93 6.94
CA HIS A 219 -3.95 -9.26 7.50
C HIS A 219 -3.13 -10.25 6.67
N LEU A 220 -1.82 -10.01 6.55
CA LEU A 220 -0.93 -10.77 5.67
C LEU A 220 -0.96 -12.27 5.94
N SER A 221 -0.96 -12.67 7.21
CA SER A 221 -1.00 -14.08 7.58
C SER A 221 -2.28 -14.78 7.10
N THR A 222 -3.44 -14.14 7.27
CA THR A 222 -4.73 -14.66 6.79
C THR A 222 -4.77 -14.73 5.27
N ALA A 223 -4.37 -13.65 4.59
CA ALA A 223 -4.33 -13.59 3.14
C ALA A 223 -3.36 -14.63 2.53
N ALA A 224 -2.20 -14.84 3.15
CA ALA A 224 -1.24 -15.87 2.77
C ALA A 224 -1.84 -17.28 2.90
N LEU A 225 -2.54 -17.57 3.99
CA LEU A 225 -3.21 -18.87 4.20
C LEU A 225 -4.27 -19.13 3.12
N PHE A 226 -5.09 -18.14 2.78
CA PHE A 226 -6.07 -18.27 1.70
C PHE A 226 -5.39 -18.54 0.36
N LEU A 227 -4.35 -17.76 0.02
CA LEU A 227 -3.60 -17.93 -1.22
C LEU A 227 -2.99 -19.34 -1.35
N ILE A 228 -2.40 -19.86 -0.27
CA ILE A 228 -1.79 -21.20 -0.25
C ILE A 228 -2.85 -22.29 -0.35
N ARG A 229 -4.03 -22.10 0.26
CA ARG A 229 -5.14 -23.08 0.24
C ARG A 229 -5.86 -23.12 -1.11
N GLU A 230 -6.10 -21.97 -1.74
CA GLU A 230 -6.56 -21.90 -3.13
C GLU A 230 -5.54 -22.58 -4.06
N GLY A 231 -4.26 -22.49 -3.71
CA GLY A 231 -3.17 -23.22 -4.34
C GLY A 231 -3.24 -24.75 -4.26
N ARG A 232 -4.08 -25.33 -3.40
CA ARG A 232 -4.17 -26.78 -3.14
C ARG A 232 -5.44 -27.44 -3.66
N ARG A 233 -6.44 -26.66 -4.10
CA ARG A 233 -7.63 -27.17 -4.81
C ARG A 233 -7.35 -27.23 -6.30
#